data_AF-A0A2P5AF35-F1
#
_entry.id   AF-A0A2P5AF35-F1
#
_cell.length_a   1.000
_cell.length_b   1.000
_cell.length_c   1.000
_cell.angle_alpha   90.00
_cell.angle_beta   90.00
_cell.angle_gamma   90.00
#
_symmetry.space_group_name_H-M   'P 1'
#
loop_
_entity.id
_entity.type
_entity.pdbx_description
1 polymer ?
#
loop_
_entity_poly.entity_id
_entity_poly.type
_entity_poly.pdbx_seq_one_letter_code
_entity_poly.pdbx_strand_id
1 'polypeptide(L)'
;MSRSGLKYFVYQENLCLGALDAIPVKDSNFQFPNDEIRIHRISPRSERYPPLSILHAISPLSVLCRLQSSSPLEQPCLMRLHDSCYSKLQTAVVLIGDEEIHLVAMRSRLNKYACFWCYSVPKGLYDASLGMLNMRCLPIVFDLDATLVASNSMRSFEEKIEVLRGYMGRKMDPLRLEEMNNQLKRYEDDRLMLKQYAESDTVMDNGKVLEAQMEEVLLQSDDQVTKLVRPVIRLREKNIVFTRIIPEIPGTSVLVRLRPAWEEMKSYLTTKGRKRFEVFVCTMAERNYALEIWRLLDPEAHLIGSNQLRDRSKKSLMNVLQDGICLSKMAMVIDDLLDVWEDRDQTRIHEVPPFIPYYAPEAERVGSLHVLRIARNVACHVRSCFFKEFDGSLLRRISDVFYEDDVVNLPPSPDMSNYLKLIVEGASQVTAFGSGLSGSGWQGPRPGRVALRVELVAEHKSFSTALMGSASWVNGPAELSPWGGNSAEQRIAAELNCWVTSLGRDGQKEQYYFDEAN
;
A
#
# COMPACT_ATOMS: atom_id res chain seq x y z
N MET A 1 13.03 -22.10 44.80
CA MET A 1 13.80 -20.86 44.53
C MET A 1 12.82 -19.81 44.05
N SER A 2 12.52 -18.83 44.88
CA SER A 2 11.58 -17.73 44.60
C SER A 2 12.18 -16.80 43.56
N ARG A 3 11.59 -16.72 42.36
CA ARG A 3 11.91 -15.65 41.39
C ARG A 3 11.27 -14.36 41.90
N SER A 4 12.01 -13.57 42.67
CA SER A 4 11.64 -12.19 43.00
C SER A 4 11.60 -11.39 41.70
N GLY A 5 10.42 -10.99 41.25
CA GLY A 5 10.29 -10.04 40.14
C GLY A 5 10.90 -8.68 40.52
N LEU A 6 11.35 -7.91 39.52
CA LEU A 6 11.78 -6.52 39.72
C LEU A 6 10.54 -5.67 40.05
N LYS A 7 10.62 -4.88 41.11
CA LYS A 7 9.50 -4.04 41.57
C LYS A 7 9.68 -2.61 41.06
N TYR A 8 8.63 -2.07 40.46
CA TYR A 8 8.60 -0.72 39.91
C TYR A 8 7.50 0.11 40.56
N PHE A 9 7.79 1.40 40.83
CA PHE A 9 6.78 2.36 41.27
C PHE A 9 6.19 3.10 40.08
N VAL A 10 4.86 3.15 40.00
CA VAL A 10 4.13 3.79 38.89
C VAL A 10 3.79 5.21 39.28
N TYR A 11 4.21 6.17 38.46
CA TYR A 11 3.93 7.58 38.63
C TYR A 11 3.16 8.13 37.44
N GLN A 12 2.20 9.00 37.73
CA GLN A 12 1.63 9.92 36.76
C GLN A 12 1.91 11.34 37.25
N GLU A 13 2.69 12.09 36.49
CA GLU A 13 3.31 13.33 36.97
C GLU A 13 4.09 13.07 38.28
N ASN A 14 3.70 13.71 39.38
CA ASN A 14 4.32 13.53 40.71
C ASN A 14 3.53 12.59 41.63
N LEU A 15 2.40 12.04 41.17
CA LEU A 15 1.54 11.19 41.99
C LEU A 15 1.94 9.71 41.82
N CYS A 16 2.33 9.07 42.93
CA CYS A 16 2.53 7.62 42.97
C CYS A 16 1.17 6.91 42.93
N LEU A 17 0.93 6.12 41.88
CA LEU A 17 -0.31 5.37 41.69
C LEU A 17 -0.27 3.98 42.36
N GLY A 18 0.92 3.43 42.56
CA GLY A 18 1.11 2.11 43.14
C GLY A 18 2.43 1.45 42.74
N ALA A 19 2.59 0.18 43.07
CA ALA A 19 3.74 -0.64 42.70
C ALA A 19 3.32 -1.87 41.87
N LEU A 20 4.13 -2.18 40.86
CA LEU A 20 4.00 -3.32 39.97
C LEU A 20 5.27 -4.19 40.00
N ASP A 21 5.08 -5.50 40.03
CA ASP A 21 6.16 -6.46 39.81
C ASP A 21 6.26 -6.80 38.32
N ALA A 22 7.48 -6.76 37.78
CA ALA A 22 7.76 -7.16 36.42
C ALA A 22 8.17 -8.64 36.35
N ILE A 23 7.45 -9.34 35.48
CA ILE A 23 7.73 -10.70 35.07
C ILE A 23 8.32 -10.61 33.65
N PRO A 24 9.61 -10.92 33.47
CA PRO A 24 10.22 -10.87 32.14
C PRO A 24 9.58 -11.90 31.22
N VAL A 25 9.43 -11.54 29.95
CA VAL A 25 9.16 -12.51 28.88
C VAL A 25 10.49 -13.19 28.53
N LYS A 26 10.46 -14.43 28.05
CA LYS A 26 11.69 -15.17 27.67
C LYS A 26 12.56 -14.30 26.75
N ASP A 27 13.86 -14.27 27.04
CA ASP A 27 14.90 -13.54 26.30
C ASP A 27 14.82 -12.00 26.35
N SER A 28 14.01 -11.41 27.24
CA SER A 28 13.98 -9.96 27.50
C SER A 28 14.71 -9.61 28.80
N ASN A 29 15.74 -8.75 28.69
CA ASN A 29 16.46 -8.15 29.83
C ASN A 29 16.03 -6.68 30.07
N PHE A 30 14.84 -6.30 29.60
CA PHE A 30 14.37 -4.92 29.72
C PHE A 30 14.13 -4.53 31.18
N GLN A 31 14.52 -3.29 31.53
CA GLN A 31 14.27 -2.67 32.82
C GLN A 31 13.84 -1.23 32.63
N PHE A 32 12.89 -0.76 33.45
CA PHE A 32 12.55 0.66 33.45
C PHE A 32 13.64 1.47 34.18
N PRO A 33 13.95 2.69 33.71
CA PRO A 33 14.92 3.55 34.37
C PRO A 33 14.54 3.87 35.82
N ASN A 34 15.55 3.88 36.71
CA ASN A 34 15.41 4.24 38.13
C ASN A 34 14.40 3.40 38.92
N ASP A 35 14.04 2.21 38.45
CA ASP A 35 12.97 1.40 39.04
C ASP A 35 11.61 2.12 39.08
N GLU A 36 11.37 3.04 38.13
CA GLU A 36 10.14 3.82 38.02
C GLU A 36 9.46 3.67 36.65
N ILE A 37 8.13 3.54 36.67
CA ILE A 37 7.27 3.62 35.49
C ILE A 37 6.62 5.00 35.50
N ARG A 38 7.15 5.92 34.69
CA ARG A 38 6.61 7.29 34.57
C ARG A 38 5.70 7.40 33.36
N ILE A 39 4.39 7.49 33.61
CA ILE A 39 3.38 7.66 32.56
C ILE A 39 3.54 9.06 31.98
N HIS A 40 3.93 9.11 30.71
CA HIS A 40 4.07 10.32 29.92
C HIS A 40 2.71 10.84 29.45
N ARG A 41 1.87 9.94 28.93
CA ARG A 41 0.52 10.26 28.44
C ARG A 41 -0.40 9.03 28.45
N ILE A 42 -1.69 9.26 28.27
CA ILE A 42 -2.65 8.22 27.89
C ILE A 42 -2.81 8.27 26.36
N SER A 43 -2.81 7.11 25.71
CA SER A 43 -2.97 7.04 24.25
C SER A 43 -4.36 7.54 23.81
N PRO A 44 -4.55 7.92 22.54
CA PRO A 44 -5.88 8.14 21.98
C PRO A 44 -6.76 6.90 22.16
N ARG A 45 -8.07 7.15 22.30
CA ARG A 45 -9.08 6.09 22.44
C ARG A 45 -9.27 5.39 21.11
N SER A 46 -9.27 4.06 21.15
CA SER A 46 -9.72 3.27 20.01
C SER A 46 -11.25 3.21 19.95
N GLU A 47 -11.78 3.33 18.73
CA GLU A 47 -13.22 3.24 18.47
C GLU A 47 -13.69 1.80 18.30
N ARG A 48 -12.79 0.91 17.85
CA ARG A 48 -13.15 -0.44 17.40
C ARG A 48 -12.25 -1.53 17.96
N TYR A 49 -10.97 -1.26 18.14
CA TYR A 49 -9.94 -2.28 18.29
C TYR A 49 -9.24 -2.22 19.65
N PRO A 50 -9.19 -3.31 20.43
CA PRO A 50 -8.40 -3.35 21.65
C PRO A 50 -6.92 -3.04 21.37
N PRO A 51 -6.22 -2.29 22.26
CA PRO A 51 -4.82 -1.95 22.06
C PRO A 51 -3.92 -3.15 21.77
N LEU A 52 -4.19 -4.30 22.40
CA LEU A 52 -3.47 -5.55 22.13
C LEU A 52 -3.54 -5.96 20.66
N SER A 53 -4.69 -5.82 20.00
CA SER A 53 -4.84 -6.18 18.58
C SER A 53 -4.06 -5.26 17.64
N ILE A 54 -3.99 -3.98 17.97
CA ILE A 54 -3.24 -2.99 17.20
C ILE A 54 -1.75 -3.25 17.37
N LEU A 55 -1.28 -3.30 18.61
CA LEU A 55 0.13 -3.52 18.95
C LEU A 55 0.64 -4.87 18.43
N HIS A 56 -0.19 -5.91 18.46
CA HIS A 56 0.18 -7.22 17.91
C HIS A 56 0.25 -7.22 16.39
N ALA A 57 -0.62 -6.47 15.70
CA ALA A 57 -0.55 -6.35 14.25
C ALA A 57 0.69 -5.55 13.81
N ILE A 58 1.04 -4.49 14.54
CA ILE A 58 2.17 -3.62 14.16
C ILE A 58 3.51 -4.08 14.74
N SER A 59 3.52 -4.80 15.86
CA SER A 59 4.76 -5.21 16.54
C SER A 59 4.59 -6.49 17.36
N PRO A 60 4.33 -7.65 16.72
CA PRO A 60 3.97 -8.90 17.41
C PRO A 60 5.06 -9.47 18.33
N LEU A 61 6.32 -9.06 18.16
CA LEU A 61 7.48 -9.58 18.90
C LEU A 61 8.05 -8.59 19.92
N SER A 62 7.34 -7.49 20.19
CA SER A 62 7.86 -6.38 21.01
C SER A 62 7.31 -6.34 22.42
N VAL A 63 6.87 -7.47 22.97
CA VAL A 63 6.48 -7.55 24.39
C VAL A 63 7.73 -7.60 25.25
N LEU A 64 7.96 -6.54 26.03
CA LEU A 64 9.13 -6.40 26.88
C LEU A 64 9.01 -7.20 28.18
N CYS A 65 7.86 -7.04 28.86
CA CYS A 65 7.58 -7.68 30.14
C CYS A 65 6.07 -7.70 30.43
N ARG A 66 5.69 -8.49 31.43
CA ARG A 66 4.35 -8.49 32.03
C ARG A 66 4.44 -7.81 33.40
N LEU A 67 3.48 -6.96 33.72
CA LEU A 67 3.40 -6.27 35.01
C LEU A 67 2.17 -6.73 35.77
N GLN A 68 2.29 -6.91 37.08
CA GLN A 68 1.16 -7.19 37.96
C GLN A 68 1.32 -6.48 39.30
N SER A 69 0.22 -6.18 39.99
CA SER A 69 0.25 -5.59 41.32
C SER A 69 1.17 -6.37 42.28
N SER A 70 2.12 -5.67 42.92
CA SER A 70 3.03 -6.29 43.91
C SER A 70 2.38 -6.67 45.24
N SER A 71 1.13 -6.25 45.45
CA SER A 71 0.39 -6.49 46.69
C SER A 71 -1.01 -7.05 46.40
N PRO A 72 -1.51 -7.99 47.21
CA PRO A 72 -2.91 -8.39 47.22
C PRO A 72 -3.81 -7.33 47.87
N LEU A 73 -3.26 -6.31 48.53
CA LEU A 73 -4.02 -5.15 49.02
C LEU A 73 -4.49 -4.29 47.85
N GLU A 74 -5.68 -3.70 47.96
CA GLU A 74 -6.23 -2.84 46.92
C GLU A 74 -5.32 -1.62 46.70
N GLN A 75 -4.85 -1.45 45.46
CA GLN A 75 -4.16 -0.26 44.98
C GLN A 75 -5.15 0.56 44.12
N PRO A 76 -6.04 1.37 44.72
CA PRO A 76 -7.20 1.93 44.02
C PRO A 76 -6.83 2.91 42.91
N CYS A 77 -5.71 3.63 43.02
CA CYS A 77 -5.22 4.49 41.93
C CYS A 77 -4.77 3.66 40.72
N LEU A 78 -4.02 2.58 40.97
CA LEU A 78 -3.55 1.67 39.93
C LEU A 78 -4.70 0.89 39.27
N MET A 79 -5.68 0.45 40.06
CA MET A 79 -6.91 -0.16 39.55
C MET A 79 -7.71 0.82 38.68
N ARG A 80 -7.87 2.07 39.11
CA ARG A 80 -8.54 3.10 38.29
C ARG A 80 -7.84 3.34 36.96
N LEU A 81 -6.50 3.36 36.95
CA LEU A 81 -5.73 3.46 35.70
C LEU A 81 -6.00 2.25 34.80
N HIS A 82 -5.87 1.04 35.35
CA HIS A 82 -6.13 -0.21 34.64
C HIS A 82 -7.53 -0.24 34.02
N ASP A 83 -8.56 0.00 34.82
CA ASP A 83 -9.95 -0.07 34.40
C ASP A 83 -10.30 1.02 33.38
N SER A 84 -9.72 2.22 33.52
CA SER A 84 -9.86 3.27 32.51
C SER A 84 -9.21 2.87 31.18
N CYS A 85 -7.98 2.35 31.20
CA CYS A 85 -7.31 1.88 29.99
C CYS A 85 -8.08 0.73 29.31
N TYR A 86 -8.54 -0.24 30.10
CA TYR A 86 -9.27 -1.40 29.59
C TYR A 86 -10.63 -0.99 28.99
N SER A 87 -11.47 -0.28 29.76
CA SER A 87 -12.83 0.07 29.33
C SER A 87 -12.87 1.08 28.19
N LYS A 88 -11.88 1.98 28.11
CA LYS A 88 -11.79 2.99 27.05
C LYS A 88 -10.93 2.58 25.87
N LEU A 89 -10.40 1.35 25.84
CA LEU A 89 -9.50 0.86 24.77
C LEU A 89 -8.30 1.79 24.56
N GLN A 90 -7.62 2.12 25.65
CA GLN A 90 -6.44 2.99 25.71
C GLN A 90 -5.27 2.28 26.40
N THR A 91 -4.09 2.88 26.32
CA THR A 91 -2.90 2.44 27.05
C THR A 91 -2.31 3.60 27.84
N ALA A 92 -1.68 3.29 28.97
CA ALA A 92 -0.75 4.22 29.59
C ALA A 92 0.59 4.14 28.85
N VAL A 93 1.15 5.28 28.47
CA VAL A 93 2.34 5.36 27.62
C VAL A 93 3.51 5.90 28.43
N VAL A 94 4.63 5.19 28.41
CA VAL A 94 5.92 5.64 28.94
C VAL A 94 6.83 5.95 27.75
N LEU A 95 7.55 7.07 27.79
CA LEU A 95 8.49 7.45 26.73
C LEU A 95 9.92 7.16 27.21
N ILE A 96 10.67 6.37 26.44
CA ILE A 96 12.09 6.07 26.71
C ILE A 96 12.89 6.29 25.42
N GLY A 97 13.63 7.38 25.35
CA GLY A 97 14.31 7.79 24.11
C GLY A 97 13.29 8.04 22.99
N ASP A 98 13.48 7.35 21.86
CA ASP A 98 12.59 7.41 20.69
C ASP A 98 11.54 6.28 20.65
N GLU A 99 11.39 5.53 21.75
CA GLU A 99 10.43 4.44 21.88
C GLU A 99 9.31 4.79 22.87
N GLU A 100 8.09 4.40 22.52
CA GLU A 100 6.92 4.42 23.38
C GLU A 100 6.65 3.01 23.92
N ILE A 101 6.60 2.89 25.25
CA ILE A 101 6.19 1.67 25.93
C ILE A 101 4.72 1.80 26.32
N HIS A 102 3.90 0.98 25.69
CA HIS A 102 2.46 0.92 25.93
C HIS A 102 2.15 -0.14 26.99
N LEU A 103 1.62 0.29 28.13
CA LEU A 103 1.04 -0.58 29.15
C LEU A 103 -0.39 -0.93 28.74
N VAL A 104 -0.55 -2.12 28.17
CA VAL A 104 -1.83 -2.67 27.73
C VAL A 104 -2.51 -3.34 28.92
N ALA A 105 -3.65 -2.81 29.36
CA ALA A 105 -4.44 -3.41 30.43
C ALA A 105 -5.00 -4.77 29.98
N MET A 106 -4.77 -5.82 30.77
CA MET A 106 -5.13 -7.20 30.44
C MET A 106 -6.17 -7.75 31.41
N ARG A 107 -7.03 -8.66 30.94
CA ARG A 107 -7.87 -9.46 31.85
C ARG A 107 -7.05 -10.59 32.45
N SER A 108 -7.22 -10.86 33.74
CA SER A 108 -6.63 -12.01 34.42
C SER A 108 -7.70 -13.06 34.72
N ARG A 109 -7.33 -14.35 34.57
CA ARG A 109 -8.18 -15.47 35.02
C ARG A 109 -8.02 -15.75 36.51
N LEU A 110 -6.83 -15.46 37.05
CA LEU A 110 -6.44 -15.84 38.40
C LEU A 110 -6.65 -14.73 39.42
N ASN A 111 -6.67 -13.47 38.98
CA ASN A 111 -6.53 -12.32 39.86
C ASN A 111 -7.49 -11.20 39.51
N LYS A 112 -7.78 -10.36 40.51
CA LYS A 112 -8.61 -9.15 40.37
C LYS A 112 -7.82 -7.85 40.43
N TYR A 113 -6.49 -7.93 40.52
CA TYR A 113 -5.62 -6.76 40.57
C TYR A 113 -5.17 -6.33 39.18
N ALA A 114 -4.66 -5.10 39.09
CA ALA A 114 -4.19 -4.50 37.86
C ALA A 114 -3.02 -5.31 37.27
N CYS A 115 -3.15 -5.67 36.00
CA CYS A 115 -2.12 -6.39 35.26
C CYS A 115 -1.99 -5.85 33.83
N PHE A 116 -0.75 -5.74 33.36
CA PHE A 116 -0.44 -5.13 32.07
C PHE A 116 0.55 -5.99 31.28
N TRP A 117 0.43 -5.95 29.95
CA TRP A 117 1.51 -6.33 29.05
C TRP A 117 2.18 -5.07 28.52
N CYS A 118 3.51 -5.05 28.49
CA CYS A 118 4.28 -3.89 28.01
C CYS A 118 4.79 -4.13 26.60
N TYR A 119 4.33 -3.33 25.64
CA TYR A 119 4.83 -3.35 24.25
C TYR A 119 5.74 -2.15 23.98
N SER A 120 6.87 -2.37 23.32
CA SER A 120 7.70 -1.28 22.75
C SER A 120 7.31 -1.04 21.30
N VAL A 121 7.13 0.21 20.93
CA VAL A 121 7.03 0.64 19.53
C VAL A 121 7.73 1.99 19.34
N PRO A 122 8.24 2.29 18.13
CA PRO A 122 8.74 3.63 17.81
C PRO A 122 7.69 4.70 18.11
N LYS A 123 8.16 5.85 18.60
CA LYS A 123 7.30 6.98 18.96
C LYS A 123 6.36 7.37 17.82
N GLY A 124 5.06 7.47 18.13
CA GLY A 124 4.01 7.86 17.19
C GLY A 124 3.40 6.71 16.38
N LEU A 125 4.07 5.55 16.31
CA LEU A 125 3.62 4.42 15.47
C LEU A 125 2.25 3.88 15.91
N TYR A 126 2.00 3.80 17.21
CA TYR A 126 0.70 3.34 17.73
C TYR A 126 -0.44 4.28 17.30
N ASP A 127 -0.26 5.59 17.51
CA ASP A 127 -1.29 6.60 17.21
C ASP A 127 -1.61 6.64 15.70
N ALA A 128 -0.58 6.63 14.85
CA ALA A 128 -0.76 6.61 13.41
C ALA A 128 -1.46 5.32 12.93
N SER A 129 -1.03 4.16 13.46
CA SER A 129 -1.62 2.87 13.14
C SER A 129 -3.06 2.75 13.62
N LEU A 130 -3.38 3.29 14.80
CA LEU A 130 -4.73 3.36 15.33
C LEU A 130 -5.63 4.19 14.40
N GLY A 131 -5.18 5.37 13.98
CA GLY A 131 -5.91 6.23 13.05
C GLY A 131 -6.20 5.52 11.72
N MET A 132 -5.19 4.89 11.13
CA MET A 132 -5.33 4.14 9.88
C MET A 132 -6.29 2.95 10.02
N LEU A 133 -6.15 2.13 11.06
CA LEU A 133 -7.02 0.97 11.28
C LEU A 133 -8.47 1.38 11.52
N ASN A 134 -8.73 2.40 12.34
CA ASN A 134 -10.08 2.93 12.56
C ASN A 134 -10.74 3.38 11.26
N MET A 135 -9.96 4.06 10.39
CA MET A 135 -10.42 4.52 9.08
C MET A 135 -10.44 3.43 8.00
N ARG A 136 -9.98 2.22 8.32
CA ARG A 136 -9.77 1.11 7.39
C ARG A 136 -8.92 1.50 6.18
N CYS A 137 -7.90 2.29 6.49
CA CYS A 137 -6.91 2.85 5.59
C CYS A 137 -5.59 2.08 5.77
N LEU A 138 -4.92 1.72 4.66
CA LEU A 138 -3.62 1.06 4.68
C LEU A 138 -2.61 1.90 3.88
N PRO A 139 -1.31 1.85 4.15
CA PRO A 139 -0.33 2.55 3.31
C PRO A 139 -0.17 1.87 1.94
N ILE A 140 -0.02 2.69 0.89
CA ILE A 140 0.42 2.26 -0.44
C ILE A 140 1.54 3.18 -0.93
N VAL A 141 2.58 2.60 -1.51
CA VAL A 141 3.71 3.34 -2.06
C VAL A 141 3.74 3.18 -3.57
N PHE A 142 3.94 4.28 -4.30
CA PHE A 142 4.13 4.28 -5.74
C PHE A 142 5.54 4.72 -6.10
N ASP A 143 6.15 4.06 -7.08
CA ASP A 143 7.14 4.72 -7.93
C ASP A 143 6.44 5.62 -8.97
N LEU A 144 7.19 6.56 -9.54
CA LEU A 144 6.71 7.50 -10.54
C LEU A 144 7.13 7.09 -11.95
N ASP A 145 8.43 7.15 -12.24
CA ASP A 145 8.97 6.92 -13.58
C ASP A 145 8.87 5.45 -13.97
N ALA A 146 8.51 5.20 -15.22
CA ALA A 146 8.21 3.85 -15.73
C ALA A 146 7.10 3.09 -14.97
N THR A 147 6.56 3.63 -13.88
CA THR A 147 5.44 3.06 -13.14
C THR A 147 4.13 3.80 -13.39
N LEU A 148 4.07 5.10 -13.10
CA LEU A 148 2.88 5.95 -13.28
C LEU A 148 3.01 6.91 -14.47
N VAL A 149 4.23 7.29 -14.84
CA VAL A 149 4.48 8.23 -15.93
C VAL A 149 5.70 7.82 -16.76
N ALA A 150 5.77 8.36 -17.97
CA ALA A 150 6.97 8.36 -18.78
C ALA A 150 7.27 9.82 -19.15
N SER A 151 8.29 10.40 -18.52
CA SER A 151 8.73 11.76 -18.80
C SER A 151 9.96 11.80 -19.70
N ASN A 152 10.09 12.88 -20.47
CA ASN A 152 11.27 13.14 -21.28
C ASN A 152 11.57 14.65 -21.29
N SER A 153 12.83 14.99 -21.02
CA SER A 153 13.42 16.29 -21.38
C SER A 153 13.92 16.28 -22.83
N MET A 154 14.23 17.46 -23.37
CA MET A 154 14.89 17.59 -24.69
C MET A 154 16.12 16.69 -24.81
N ARG A 155 16.99 16.72 -23.79
CA ARG A 155 18.20 15.90 -23.74
C ARG A 155 17.88 14.40 -23.77
N SER A 156 16.91 13.94 -22.96
CA SER A 156 16.56 12.50 -22.96
C SER A 156 15.94 12.03 -24.28
N PHE A 157 15.23 12.91 -25.00
CA PHE A 157 14.76 12.59 -26.34
C PHE A 157 15.91 12.45 -27.32
N GLU A 158 16.85 13.40 -27.33
CA GLU A 158 18.04 13.37 -28.18
C GLU A 158 18.86 12.10 -27.95
N GLU A 159 19.13 11.74 -26.69
CA GLU A 159 19.84 10.51 -26.32
C GLU A 159 19.10 9.25 -26.81
N LYS A 160 17.78 9.16 -26.60
CA LYS A 160 16.97 8.00 -27.04
C LYS A 160 16.90 7.89 -28.56
N ILE A 161 16.78 9.02 -29.28
CA ILE A 161 16.79 9.09 -30.74
C ILE A 161 18.13 8.61 -31.29
N GLU A 162 19.24 9.10 -30.75
CA GLU A 162 20.59 8.74 -31.21
C GLU A 162 20.87 7.25 -30.99
N VAL A 163 20.53 6.73 -29.81
CA VAL A 163 20.64 5.30 -29.49
C VAL A 163 19.82 4.46 -30.48
N LEU A 164 18.57 4.86 -30.74
CA LEU A 164 17.68 4.13 -31.65
C LEU A 164 18.21 4.13 -33.10
N ARG A 165 18.68 5.28 -33.59
CA ARG A 165 19.32 5.40 -34.92
C ARG A 165 20.57 4.53 -35.03
N GLY A 166 21.38 4.47 -33.98
CA GLY A 166 22.56 3.61 -33.90
C GLY A 166 22.22 2.11 -34.00
N TYR A 167 21.11 1.68 -33.41
CA TYR A 167 20.62 0.31 -33.56
C TYR A 167 20.09 0.02 -34.98
N MET A 168 19.41 0.99 -35.60
CA MET A 168 18.88 0.86 -36.97
C MET A 168 19.97 0.73 -38.03
N GLY A 169 21.19 1.23 -37.77
CA GLY A 169 22.34 1.05 -38.66
C GLY A 169 22.89 -0.38 -38.74
N ARG A 170 22.36 -1.32 -37.95
CA ARG A 170 22.77 -2.74 -37.93
C ARG A 170 21.92 -3.57 -38.88
N LYS A 171 22.41 -4.74 -39.29
CA LYS A 171 21.62 -5.68 -40.13
C LYS A 171 20.46 -6.23 -39.32
N MET A 172 19.24 -5.80 -39.66
CA MET A 172 18.00 -6.22 -39.01
C MET A 172 16.98 -6.72 -40.03
N ASP A 173 16.01 -7.50 -39.54
CA ASP A 173 14.85 -7.92 -40.32
C ASP A 173 13.92 -6.73 -40.64
N PRO A 174 13.26 -6.67 -41.82
CA PRO A 174 12.46 -5.52 -42.23
C PRO A 174 11.34 -5.14 -41.26
N LEU A 175 10.67 -6.10 -40.64
CA LEU A 175 9.58 -5.82 -39.69
C LEU A 175 10.09 -5.12 -38.43
N ARG A 176 11.28 -5.50 -37.94
CA ARG A 176 11.92 -4.83 -36.80
C ARG A 176 12.35 -3.42 -37.15
N LEU A 177 12.82 -3.20 -38.37
CA LEU A 177 13.21 -1.88 -38.85
C LEU A 177 11.98 -0.96 -38.96
N GLU A 178 10.83 -1.47 -39.41
CA GLU A 178 9.58 -0.71 -39.48
C GLU A 178 9.10 -0.28 -38.08
N GLU A 179 9.09 -1.20 -37.10
CA GLU A 179 8.70 -0.84 -35.73
C GLU A 179 9.64 0.20 -35.12
N MET A 180 10.95 0.07 -35.34
CA MET A 180 11.92 1.05 -34.88
C MET A 180 11.77 2.41 -35.58
N ASN A 181 11.42 2.43 -36.86
CA ASN A 181 11.08 3.67 -37.58
C ASN A 181 9.84 4.33 -36.98
N ASN A 182 8.81 3.56 -36.67
CA ASN A 182 7.60 4.07 -36.02
C ASN A 182 7.89 4.62 -34.62
N GLN A 183 8.74 3.92 -33.85
CA GLN A 183 9.22 4.40 -32.55
C GLN A 183 10.03 5.70 -32.67
N LEU A 184 10.94 5.78 -33.65
CA LEU A 184 11.75 6.96 -33.93
C LEU A 184 10.88 8.16 -34.26
N LYS A 185 9.88 7.96 -35.13
CA LYS A 185 8.92 8.99 -35.50
C LYS A 185 8.16 9.52 -34.28
N ARG A 186 7.68 8.63 -33.40
CA ARG A 186 7.01 9.04 -32.14
C ARG A 186 7.93 9.91 -31.27
N TYR A 187 9.21 9.56 -31.14
CA TYR A 187 10.17 10.38 -30.39
C TYR A 187 10.43 11.73 -31.06
N GLU A 188 10.57 11.77 -32.38
CA GLU A 188 10.85 13.03 -33.11
C GLU A 188 9.67 14.00 -33.05
N ASP A 189 8.44 13.50 -33.23
CA ASP A 189 7.20 14.28 -33.16
C ASP A 189 7.04 14.91 -31.77
N ASP A 190 7.15 14.10 -30.71
CA ASP A 190 7.00 14.57 -29.32
C ASP A 190 8.15 15.52 -28.90
N ARG A 191 9.39 15.27 -29.37
CA ARG A 191 10.53 16.18 -29.15
C ARG A 191 10.26 17.54 -29.81
N LEU A 192 9.70 17.57 -31.02
CA LEU A 192 9.38 18.80 -31.72
C LEU A 192 8.32 19.61 -30.96
N MET A 193 7.29 18.95 -30.42
CA MET A 193 6.30 19.62 -29.57
C MET A 193 6.93 20.16 -28.28
N LEU A 194 7.82 19.40 -27.63
CA LEU A 194 8.52 19.87 -26.44
C LEU A 194 9.39 21.10 -26.72
N LYS A 195 10.04 21.14 -27.90
CA LYS A 195 10.81 22.29 -28.35
C LYS A 195 9.92 23.54 -28.52
N GLN A 196 8.76 23.40 -29.18
CA GLN A 196 7.79 24.51 -29.31
C GLN A 196 7.38 25.05 -27.94
N TYR A 197 7.02 24.15 -27.02
CA TYR A 197 6.66 24.54 -25.65
C TYR A 197 7.81 25.27 -24.93
N ALA A 198 9.04 24.77 -25.04
CA ALA A 198 10.19 25.38 -24.39
C ALA A 198 10.53 26.78 -24.97
N GLU A 199 10.29 27.01 -26.25
CA GLU A 199 10.63 28.26 -26.94
C GLU A 199 9.54 29.33 -26.84
N SER A 200 8.26 28.94 -26.86
CA SER A 200 7.15 29.89 -26.99
C SER A 200 5.97 29.67 -26.04
N ASP A 201 6.06 28.75 -25.08
CA ASP A 201 4.94 28.40 -24.18
C ASP A 201 3.66 27.97 -24.95
N THR A 202 3.83 27.46 -26.17
CA THR A 202 2.74 26.98 -27.03
C THR A 202 3.07 25.64 -27.68
N VAL A 203 2.05 24.83 -27.99
CA VAL A 203 2.19 23.60 -28.77
C VAL A 203 1.16 23.57 -29.89
N MET A 204 1.54 23.11 -31.07
CA MET A 204 0.61 22.83 -32.16
C MET A 204 0.13 21.38 -32.09
N ASP A 205 -1.18 21.19 -31.89
CA ASP A 205 -1.82 19.87 -31.86
C ASP A 205 -3.02 19.84 -32.81
N ASN A 206 -3.03 18.90 -33.76
CA ASN A 206 -4.08 18.75 -34.78
C ASN A 206 -4.44 20.06 -35.51
N GLY A 207 -3.45 20.90 -35.83
CA GLY A 207 -3.63 22.19 -36.50
C GLY A 207 -4.12 23.34 -35.60
N LYS A 208 -4.30 23.09 -34.30
CA LYS A 208 -4.67 24.10 -33.30
C LYS A 208 -3.46 24.46 -32.45
N VAL A 209 -3.25 25.74 -32.23
CA VAL A 209 -2.25 26.23 -31.26
C VAL A 209 -2.88 26.23 -29.87
N LEU A 210 -2.19 25.61 -28.92
CA LEU A 210 -2.54 25.55 -27.51
C LEU A 210 -1.51 26.34 -26.72
N GLU A 211 -1.96 27.26 -25.88
CA GLU A 211 -1.10 28.10 -25.04
C GLU A 211 -1.01 27.53 -23.61
N ALA A 212 0.13 27.75 -22.96
CA ALA A 212 0.35 27.34 -21.58
C ALA A 212 -0.61 28.06 -20.62
N GLN A 213 -1.24 27.27 -19.77
CA GLN A 213 -1.98 27.77 -18.62
C GLN A 213 -1.02 27.97 -17.46
N MET A 214 -1.11 29.15 -16.82
CA MET A 214 -0.31 29.48 -15.64
C MET A 214 -0.98 28.90 -14.40
N GLU A 215 -0.61 27.68 -14.02
CA GLU A 215 -1.14 26.97 -12.86
C GLU A 215 -0.40 27.42 -11.58
N GLU A 216 -1.13 27.96 -10.59
CA GLU A 216 -0.57 28.31 -9.27
C GLU A 216 -0.31 27.05 -8.42
N VAL A 217 0.81 27.05 -7.71
CA VAL A 217 1.25 25.97 -6.81
C VAL A 217 1.64 26.57 -5.47
N LEU A 218 1.01 26.08 -4.40
CA LEU A 218 1.39 26.43 -3.04
C LEU A 218 2.47 25.47 -2.55
N LEU A 219 3.68 25.97 -2.37
CA LEU A 219 4.76 25.22 -1.73
C LEU A 219 4.76 25.57 -0.24
N GLN A 220 4.41 24.59 0.60
CA GLN A 220 4.60 24.69 2.05
C GLN A 220 6.00 24.22 2.40
N SER A 221 6.80 25.14 2.94
CA SER A 221 8.01 24.82 3.72
C SER A 221 7.72 25.08 5.20
N ASP A 222 8.54 24.52 6.11
CA ASP A 222 8.27 24.45 7.55
C ASP A 222 7.90 25.80 8.22
N ASP A 223 8.19 26.96 7.61
CA ASP A 223 7.76 28.29 8.10
C ASP A 223 7.27 29.28 7.01
N GLN A 224 7.24 28.91 5.71
CA GLN A 224 6.84 29.83 4.63
C GLN A 224 6.00 29.15 3.53
N VAL A 225 4.91 29.81 3.14
CA VAL A 225 4.10 29.47 1.96
C VAL A 225 4.62 30.28 0.77
N THR A 226 5.28 29.60 -0.15
CA THR A 226 5.74 30.20 -1.41
C THR A 226 4.73 29.92 -2.51
N LYS A 227 4.29 30.96 -3.21
CA LYS A 227 3.48 30.81 -4.43
C LYS A 227 4.41 30.64 -5.61
N LEU A 228 4.28 29.51 -6.31
CA LEU A 228 5.00 29.21 -7.53
C LEU A 228 3.98 29.15 -8.68
N VAL A 229 4.29 29.75 -9.83
CA VAL A 229 3.41 29.71 -11.01
C VAL A 229 4.10 28.89 -12.09
N ARG A 230 3.43 27.86 -12.60
CA ARG A 230 3.98 26.98 -13.62
C ARG A 230 3.22 27.10 -14.93
N PRO A 231 3.90 27.28 -16.07
CA PRO A 231 3.29 27.10 -17.38
C PRO A 231 3.00 25.61 -17.58
N VAL A 232 1.77 25.27 -17.98
CA VAL A 232 1.34 23.89 -18.20
C VAL A 232 0.46 23.80 -19.43
N ILE A 233 0.71 22.83 -20.30
CA ILE A 233 -0.20 22.46 -21.41
C ILE A 233 -0.63 21.01 -21.22
N ARG A 234 -1.94 20.74 -21.17
CA ARG A 234 -2.49 19.38 -21.00
C ARG A 234 -3.20 18.93 -22.27
N LEU A 235 -2.61 17.96 -22.99
CA LEU A 235 -3.25 17.27 -24.12
C LEU A 235 -4.02 16.06 -23.59
N ARG A 236 -5.24 16.30 -23.11
CA ARG A 236 -6.05 15.29 -22.38
C ARG A 236 -6.30 14.03 -23.20
N GLU A 237 -6.59 14.15 -24.50
CA GLU A 237 -6.86 13.01 -25.38
C GLU A 237 -5.64 12.10 -25.57
N LYS A 238 -4.43 12.64 -25.41
CA LYS A 238 -3.16 11.91 -25.55
C LYS A 238 -2.55 11.50 -24.21
N ASN A 239 -3.17 11.88 -23.08
CA ASN A 239 -2.58 11.77 -21.75
C ASN A 239 -1.18 12.40 -21.64
N ILE A 240 -0.93 13.48 -22.38
CA ILE A 240 0.36 14.20 -22.38
C ILE A 240 0.21 15.51 -21.62
N VAL A 241 1.22 15.85 -20.83
CA VAL A 241 1.36 17.14 -20.16
C VAL A 241 2.74 17.71 -20.43
N PHE A 242 2.79 18.98 -20.83
CA PHE A 242 4.01 19.77 -20.86
C PHE A 242 4.09 20.62 -19.60
N THR A 243 5.25 20.62 -18.94
CA THR A 243 5.51 21.43 -17.76
C THR A 243 7.00 21.77 -17.68
N ARG A 244 7.41 22.57 -16.68
CA ARG A 244 8.80 22.83 -16.31
C ARG A 244 9.06 22.35 -14.90
N ILE A 245 10.23 21.76 -14.65
CA ILE A 245 10.64 21.39 -13.28
C ILE A 245 11.01 22.65 -12.48
N ILE A 246 11.70 23.61 -13.12
CA ILE A 246 11.97 24.95 -12.59
C ILE A 246 11.23 25.94 -13.50
N PRO A 247 10.12 26.58 -13.04
CA PRO A 247 9.21 27.30 -13.93
C PRO A 247 9.87 28.41 -14.76
N GLU A 248 10.88 29.07 -14.18
CA GLU A 248 11.60 30.20 -14.78
C GLU A 248 12.68 29.78 -15.78
N ILE A 249 13.02 28.48 -15.84
CA ILE A 249 14.09 27.96 -16.70
C ILE A 249 13.49 27.08 -17.79
N PRO A 250 13.34 27.58 -19.03
CA PRO A 250 12.81 26.82 -20.16
C PRO A 250 13.58 25.53 -20.47
N GLY A 251 14.88 25.51 -20.19
CA GLY A 251 15.72 24.30 -20.33
C GLY A 251 15.32 23.14 -19.41
N THR A 252 14.48 23.37 -18.41
CA THR A 252 13.91 22.32 -17.54
C THR A 252 12.52 21.85 -17.98
N SER A 253 12.12 22.19 -19.21
CA SER A 253 10.87 21.72 -19.81
C SER A 253 10.89 20.21 -20.00
N VAL A 254 9.77 19.58 -19.66
CA VAL A 254 9.56 18.14 -19.77
C VAL A 254 8.20 17.85 -20.40
N LEU A 255 8.16 16.82 -21.24
CA LEU A 255 6.95 16.20 -21.72
C LEU A 255 6.69 14.96 -20.86
N VAL A 256 5.52 14.90 -20.24
CA VAL A 256 5.10 13.83 -19.33
C VAL A 256 3.92 13.09 -19.97
N ARG A 257 4.09 11.80 -20.28
CA ARG A 257 2.98 10.90 -20.61
C ARG A 257 2.48 10.26 -19.33
N LEU A 258 1.19 10.41 -19.04
CA LEU A 258 0.54 9.79 -17.90
C LEU A 258 0.11 8.37 -18.27
N ARG A 259 0.36 7.41 -17.36
CA ARG A 259 -0.08 6.04 -17.58
C ARG A 259 -1.61 5.98 -17.57
N PRO A 260 -2.24 5.35 -18.57
CA PRO A 260 -3.68 5.21 -18.64
C PRO A 260 -4.29 4.54 -17.40
N ALA A 261 -5.55 4.88 -17.12
CA ALA A 261 -6.32 4.44 -15.94
C ALA A 261 -5.78 4.93 -14.58
N TRP A 262 -4.95 5.98 -14.55
CA TRP A 262 -4.59 6.66 -13.31
C TRP A 262 -5.81 7.22 -12.56
N GLU A 263 -6.75 7.87 -13.25
CA GLU A 263 -7.97 8.41 -12.62
C GLU A 263 -8.83 7.32 -11.96
N GLU A 264 -8.91 6.12 -12.56
CA GLU A 264 -9.59 4.97 -11.95
C GLU A 264 -8.87 4.48 -10.69
N MET A 265 -7.54 4.52 -10.67
CA MET A 265 -6.74 4.19 -9.49
C MET A 265 -6.95 5.24 -8.40
N LYS A 266 -6.83 6.53 -8.73
CA LYS A 266 -7.05 7.67 -7.83
C LYS A 266 -8.44 7.64 -7.19
N SER A 267 -9.48 7.42 -7.99
CA SER A 267 -10.88 7.28 -7.53
C SER A 267 -11.10 6.04 -6.65
N TYR A 268 -10.21 5.04 -6.72
CA TYR A 268 -10.27 3.90 -5.81
C TYR A 268 -9.52 4.19 -4.50
N LEU A 269 -8.37 4.86 -4.57
CA LEU A 269 -7.57 5.26 -3.41
C LEU A 269 -8.35 6.21 -2.50
N THR A 270 -9.17 7.09 -3.08
CA THR A 270 -10.05 8.03 -2.37
C THR A 270 -11.50 7.85 -2.80
N THR A 271 -12.43 7.75 -1.86
CA THR A 271 -13.86 7.65 -2.17
C THR A 271 -14.67 8.51 -1.22
N LYS A 272 -15.41 9.49 -1.76
CA LYS A 272 -16.27 10.42 -1.01
C LYS A 272 -15.52 11.10 0.16
N GLY A 273 -14.30 11.58 -0.09
CA GLY A 273 -13.45 12.24 0.92
C GLY A 273 -12.78 11.30 1.94
N ARG A 274 -12.98 9.98 1.84
CA ARG A 274 -12.30 8.98 2.68
C ARG A 274 -11.17 8.29 1.92
N LYS A 275 -10.01 8.17 2.56
CA LYS A 275 -8.87 7.42 2.04
C LYS A 275 -9.04 5.92 2.32
N ARG A 276 -8.99 5.09 1.27
CA ARG A 276 -8.82 3.63 1.41
C ARG A 276 -7.36 3.28 1.62
N PHE A 277 -6.47 4.11 1.08
CA PHE A 277 -5.05 4.03 1.31
C PHE A 277 -4.45 5.40 1.59
N GLU A 278 -3.47 5.44 2.49
CA GLU A 278 -2.57 6.57 2.62
C GLU A 278 -1.46 6.39 1.59
N VAL A 279 -1.30 7.38 0.73
CA VAL A 279 -0.44 7.25 -0.45
C VAL A 279 0.93 7.84 -0.14
N PHE A 280 1.98 7.15 -0.56
CA PHE A 280 3.35 7.62 -0.49
C PHE A 280 4.00 7.48 -1.87
N VAL A 281 5.05 8.27 -2.09
CA VAL A 281 5.86 8.17 -3.30
C VAL A 281 7.29 7.80 -2.93
N CYS A 282 7.87 6.90 -3.72
CA CYS A 282 9.26 6.51 -3.59
C CYS A 282 9.88 6.36 -4.98
N THR A 283 10.54 7.42 -5.43
CA THR A 283 11.22 7.45 -6.72
C THR A 283 12.71 7.72 -6.52
N MET A 284 13.52 7.27 -7.47
CA MET A 284 14.96 7.60 -7.54
C MET A 284 15.21 8.98 -8.17
N ALA A 285 14.17 9.62 -8.71
CA ALA A 285 14.28 10.94 -9.30
C ALA A 285 14.41 12.05 -8.23
N GLU A 286 14.91 13.20 -8.66
CA GLU A 286 15.12 14.36 -7.77
C GLU A 286 13.81 14.86 -7.16
N ARG A 287 13.89 15.44 -5.96
CA ARG A 287 12.73 15.93 -5.19
C ARG A 287 11.83 16.87 -6.00
N ASN A 288 12.39 17.85 -6.70
CA ASN A 288 11.62 18.84 -7.46
C ASN A 288 10.86 18.20 -8.63
N TYR A 289 11.48 17.19 -9.25
CA TYR A 289 10.83 16.38 -10.27
C TYR A 289 9.66 15.60 -9.66
N ALA A 290 9.88 14.89 -8.55
CA ALA A 290 8.85 14.10 -7.89
C ALA A 290 7.64 14.96 -7.45
N LEU A 291 7.89 16.15 -6.89
CA LEU A 291 6.85 17.11 -6.52
C LEU A 291 6.01 17.54 -7.73
N GLU A 292 6.67 17.84 -8.85
CA GLU A 292 5.96 18.29 -10.06
C GLU A 292 5.15 17.16 -10.70
N ILE A 293 5.74 15.98 -10.89
CA ILE A 293 5.02 14.82 -11.43
C ILE A 293 3.83 14.45 -10.55
N TRP A 294 4.02 14.46 -9.23
CA TRP A 294 2.93 14.17 -8.31
C TRP A 294 1.79 15.18 -8.43
N ARG A 295 2.11 16.48 -8.49
CA ARG A 295 1.12 17.55 -8.71
C ARG A 295 0.37 17.37 -10.02
N LEU A 296 1.03 16.89 -11.08
CA LEU A 296 0.38 16.62 -12.36
C LEU A 296 -0.64 15.46 -12.27
N LEU A 297 -0.31 14.43 -11.48
CA LEU A 297 -1.17 13.27 -11.20
C LEU A 297 -2.30 13.60 -10.21
N ASP A 298 -2.07 14.51 -9.27
CA ASP A 298 -3.05 14.92 -8.27
C ASP A 298 -3.12 16.45 -8.11
N PRO A 299 -3.70 17.17 -9.10
CA PRO A 299 -3.72 18.64 -9.10
C PRO A 299 -4.44 19.27 -7.91
N GLU A 300 -5.41 18.55 -7.34
CA GLU A 300 -6.23 19.00 -6.20
C GLU A 300 -5.59 18.65 -4.84
N ALA A 301 -4.43 17.98 -4.83
CA ALA A 301 -3.72 17.53 -3.63
C ALA A 301 -4.60 16.70 -2.65
N HIS A 302 -5.48 15.85 -3.19
CA HIS A 302 -6.39 15.01 -2.42
C HIS A 302 -5.71 13.74 -1.85
N LEU A 303 -4.62 13.28 -2.45
CA LEU A 303 -3.95 12.01 -2.12
C LEU A 303 -2.75 12.21 -1.18
N ILE A 304 -1.86 13.16 -1.48
CA ILE A 304 -0.64 13.42 -0.71
C ILE A 304 -0.48 14.92 -0.49
N GLY A 305 -0.22 15.33 0.76
CA GLY A 305 0.16 16.70 1.09
C GLY A 305 1.61 16.99 0.70
N SER A 306 1.90 18.22 0.27
CA SER A 306 3.22 18.66 -0.23
C SER A 306 4.42 18.34 0.67
N ASN A 307 4.19 18.09 1.95
CA ASN A 307 5.23 17.95 2.98
C ASN A 307 5.76 16.51 3.09
N GLN A 308 5.17 15.54 2.38
CA GLN A 308 5.46 14.11 2.55
C GLN A 308 6.50 13.53 1.58
N LEU A 309 6.94 14.28 0.56
CA LEU A 309 8.00 13.83 -0.34
C LEU A 309 9.36 14.10 0.32
N ARG A 310 10.25 13.12 0.41
CA ARG A 310 11.64 13.26 0.90
C ARG A 310 12.61 12.68 -0.13
N ASP A 311 13.80 13.28 -0.22
CA ASP A 311 14.87 12.82 -1.10
C ASP A 311 15.47 11.53 -0.54
N ARG A 312 15.62 10.49 -1.37
CA ARG A 312 16.01 9.14 -0.90
C ARG A 312 16.93 8.46 -1.89
N SER A 313 18.13 8.12 -1.42
CA SER A 313 19.16 7.42 -2.20
C SER A 313 18.94 5.90 -2.32
N LYS A 314 18.01 5.31 -1.55
CA LYS A 314 17.72 3.87 -1.55
C LYS A 314 16.24 3.57 -1.26
N LYS A 315 15.59 2.77 -2.13
CA LYS A 315 14.18 2.35 -1.95
C LYS A 315 14.06 1.31 -0.83
N SER A 316 13.31 1.65 0.20
CA SER A 316 13.08 0.84 1.42
C SER A 316 11.82 1.32 2.10
N LEU A 317 10.92 0.42 2.50
CA LEU A 317 9.70 0.80 3.24
C LEU A 317 10.02 1.39 4.61
N MET A 318 11.18 1.04 5.18
CA MET A 318 11.66 1.70 6.39
C MET A 318 11.89 3.17 6.12
N ASN A 319 12.56 3.52 5.02
CA ASN A 319 12.81 4.92 4.61
C ASN A 319 11.50 5.61 4.21
N VAL A 320 10.76 5.00 3.27
CA VAL A 320 9.29 4.92 3.23
C VAL A 320 8.52 5.74 4.25
N LEU A 321 8.32 5.04 5.36
CA LEU A 321 7.30 5.25 6.37
C LEU A 321 7.88 5.79 7.69
N GLN A 322 9.10 6.38 7.65
CA GLN A 322 9.75 6.99 8.83
C GLN A 322 8.86 8.04 9.53
N ASP A 323 9.25 8.42 10.75
CA ASP A 323 8.53 9.34 11.64
C ASP A 323 7.26 8.76 12.30
N GLY A 324 7.21 7.43 12.46
CA GLY A 324 6.10 6.76 13.15
C GLY A 324 4.80 6.72 12.34
N ILE A 325 4.89 6.87 11.00
CA ILE A 325 3.71 7.01 10.15
C ILE A 325 3.03 5.65 9.89
N CYS A 326 3.78 4.57 9.63
CA CYS A 326 3.21 3.22 9.50
C CYS A 326 4.27 2.10 9.55
N LEU A 327 3.85 0.87 9.87
CA LEU A 327 4.68 -0.33 9.73
C LEU A 327 4.66 -0.90 8.29
N SER A 328 5.80 -1.43 7.85
CA SER A 328 5.97 -2.10 6.57
C SER A 328 5.02 -3.30 6.34
N LYS A 329 4.63 -4.08 7.36
CA LYS A 329 3.72 -5.24 7.17
C LYS A 329 2.32 -4.88 6.67
N MET A 330 1.91 -3.63 6.86
CA MET A 330 0.62 -3.11 6.39
C MET A 330 0.72 -2.42 5.04
N ALA A 331 1.92 -2.34 4.46
CA ALA A 331 2.21 -1.61 3.24
C ALA A 331 2.35 -2.50 2.01
N MET A 332 1.86 -1.95 0.90
CA MET A 332 2.03 -2.46 -0.45
C MET A 332 2.75 -1.41 -1.28
N VAL A 333 3.59 -1.88 -2.19
CA VAL A 333 4.30 -1.04 -3.16
C VAL A 333 3.83 -1.41 -4.56
N ILE A 334 3.67 -0.41 -5.43
CA ILE A 334 3.52 -0.58 -6.87
C ILE A 334 4.75 0.07 -7.52
N ASP A 335 5.53 -0.75 -8.21
CA ASP A 335 6.81 -0.37 -8.82
C ASP A 335 7.02 -1.24 -10.05
N ASP A 336 7.76 -0.78 -11.05
CA ASP A 336 8.12 -1.58 -12.22
C ASP A 336 9.38 -2.44 -11.99
N LEU A 337 10.15 -2.15 -10.94
CA LEU A 337 11.37 -2.87 -10.60
C LEU A 337 11.30 -3.44 -9.17
N LEU A 338 11.48 -4.75 -9.06
CA LEU A 338 11.51 -5.46 -7.78
C LEU A 338 12.86 -5.32 -7.06
N ASP A 339 13.95 -5.47 -7.81
CA ASP A 339 15.34 -5.63 -7.30
C ASP A 339 15.98 -4.32 -6.81
N VAL A 340 15.35 -3.18 -7.08
CA VAL A 340 15.77 -1.86 -6.55
C VAL A 340 15.36 -1.65 -5.09
N TRP A 341 14.49 -2.52 -4.55
CA TRP A 341 14.08 -2.49 -3.15
C TRP A 341 14.86 -3.48 -2.30
N GLU A 342 15.01 -3.16 -1.01
CA GLU A 342 15.63 -4.07 -0.03
C GLU A 342 14.93 -5.44 0.01
N ASP A 343 15.71 -6.51 0.11
CA ASP A 343 15.22 -7.90 0.07
C ASP A 343 14.04 -8.17 1.02
N ARG A 344 14.07 -7.55 2.21
CA ARG A 344 13.00 -7.67 3.22
C ARG A 344 11.65 -7.07 2.78
N ASP A 345 11.67 -6.13 1.85
CA ASP A 345 10.50 -5.39 1.38
C ASP A 345 9.97 -5.95 0.05
N GLN A 346 10.78 -6.70 -0.71
CA GLN A 346 10.40 -7.24 -2.02
C GLN A 346 9.11 -8.06 -2.03
N THR A 347 8.78 -8.76 -0.94
CA THR A 347 7.53 -9.52 -0.84
C THR A 347 6.27 -8.65 -0.79
N ARG A 348 6.41 -7.33 -0.66
CA ARG A 348 5.33 -6.34 -0.59
C ARG A 348 5.15 -5.57 -1.89
N ILE A 349 5.94 -5.89 -2.90
CA ILE A 349 5.96 -5.18 -4.18
C ILE A 349 5.09 -5.91 -5.17
N HIS A 350 4.12 -5.18 -5.71
CA HIS A 350 3.43 -5.56 -6.92
C HIS A 350 4.18 -5.00 -8.12
N GLU A 351 5.09 -5.82 -8.67
CA GLU A 351 5.85 -5.50 -9.88
C GLU A 351 4.88 -5.36 -11.06
N VAL A 352 4.82 -4.16 -11.65
CA VAL A 352 4.04 -3.88 -12.86
C VAL A 352 4.97 -3.81 -14.08
N PRO A 353 4.50 -4.15 -15.30
CA PRO A 353 5.31 -3.91 -16.49
C PRO A 353 5.70 -2.42 -16.59
N PRO A 354 6.93 -2.10 -17.03
CA PRO A 354 7.37 -0.72 -17.19
C PRO A 354 6.50 0.00 -18.24
N PHE A 355 6.22 1.27 -17.98
CA PHE A 355 5.45 2.14 -18.85
C PHE A 355 6.38 2.79 -19.88
N ILE A 356 6.47 2.16 -21.05
CA ILE A 356 7.36 2.54 -22.15
C ILE A 356 6.55 2.84 -23.43
N PRO A 357 5.74 3.91 -23.45
CA PRO A 357 4.73 4.15 -24.49
C PRO A 357 5.30 4.32 -25.91
N TYR A 358 6.58 4.69 -26.05
CA TYR A 358 7.22 4.80 -27.36
C TYR A 358 7.56 3.45 -27.99
N TYR A 359 7.88 2.45 -27.16
CA TYR A 359 8.20 1.09 -27.59
C TYR A 359 6.95 0.21 -27.66
N ALA A 360 6.01 0.38 -26.73
CA ALA A 360 4.76 -0.37 -26.65
C ALA A 360 3.54 0.59 -26.61
N PRO A 361 3.23 1.28 -27.72
CA PRO A 361 2.13 2.26 -27.78
C PRO A 361 0.74 1.63 -27.58
N GLU A 362 0.63 0.30 -27.67
CA GLU A 362 -0.59 -0.47 -27.40
C GLU A 362 -1.11 -0.23 -25.98
N ALA A 363 -0.21 0.06 -25.03
CA ALA A 363 -0.55 0.35 -23.64
C ALA A 363 -1.45 1.59 -23.49
N GLU A 364 -1.43 2.50 -24.46
CA GLU A 364 -2.22 3.73 -24.50
C GLU A 364 -3.55 3.59 -25.29
N ARG A 365 -3.78 2.46 -25.99
CA ARG A 365 -4.96 2.29 -26.85
C ARG A 365 -6.25 2.13 -26.03
N VAL A 366 -7.32 2.77 -26.49
CA VAL A 366 -8.68 2.61 -25.96
C VAL A 366 -9.13 1.16 -26.07
N GLY A 367 -9.64 0.58 -24.98
CA GLY A 367 -10.11 -0.80 -24.93
C GLY A 367 -9.04 -1.83 -24.53
N SER A 368 -7.77 -1.43 -24.37
CA SER A 368 -6.74 -2.28 -23.78
C SER A 368 -6.97 -2.51 -22.27
N LEU A 369 -6.51 -3.65 -21.76
CA LEU A 369 -6.51 -3.90 -20.32
C LEU A 369 -5.38 -3.07 -19.68
N HIS A 370 -5.73 -1.90 -19.15
CA HIS A 370 -4.73 -1.02 -18.55
C HIS A 370 -4.14 -1.59 -17.26
N VAL A 371 -2.81 -1.53 -17.14
CA VAL A 371 -2.07 -2.08 -16.00
C VAL A 371 -2.50 -1.47 -14.66
N LEU A 372 -2.80 -0.17 -14.61
CA LEU A 372 -3.27 0.46 -13.37
C LEU A 372 -4.65 -0.03 -12.93
N ARG A 373 -5.51 -0.46 -13.87
CA ARG A 373 -6.79 -1.11 -13.53
C ARG A 373 -6.57 -2.46 -12.87
N ILE A 374 -5.55 -3.21 -13.28
CA ILE A 374 -5.15 -4.47 -12.64
C ILE A 374 -4.57 -4.18 -11.26
N ALA A 375 -3.64 -3.24 -11.15
CA ALA A 375 -3.02 -2.85 -9.89
C ALA A 375 -4.07 -2.38 -8.86
N ARG A 376 -5.09 -1.63 -9.31
CA ARG A 376 -6.27 -1.27 -8.51
C ARG A 376 -7.00 -2.50 -7.95
N ASN A 377 -7.28 -3.48 -8.81
CA ASN A 377 -7.99 -4.70 -8.38
C ASN A 377 -7.14 -5.53 -7.40
N VAL A 378 -5.83 -5.59 -7.60
CA VAL A 378 -4.88 -6.22 -6.66
C VAL A 378 -4.92 -5.49 -5.32
N ALA A 379 -4.79 -4.16 -5.30
CA ALA A 379 -4.88 -3.37 -4.08
C ALA A 379 -6.23 -3.56 -3.36
N CYS A 380 -7.33 -3.66 -4.11
CA CYS A 380 -8.65 -3.98 -3.57
C CYS A 380 -8.73 -5.34 -2.90
N HIS A 381 -8.21 -6.38 -3.55
CA HIS A 381 -8.18 -7.72 -2.99
C HIS A 381 -7.31 -7.79 -1.74
N VAL A 382 -6.06 -7.31 -1.83
CA VAL A 382 -5.08 -7.34 -0.75
C VAL A 382 -5.62 -6.64 0.50
N ARG A 383 -6.18 -5.44 0.34
CA ARG A 383 -6.81 -4.71 1.45
C ARG A 383 -8.00 -5.47 2.05
N SER A 384 -8.84 -6.06 1.21
CA SER A 384 -10.01 -6.83 1.68
C SER A 384 -9.57 -8.06 2.46
N CYS A 385 -8.56 -8.78 2.00
CA CYS A 385 -8.00 -9.94 2.70
C CYS A 385 -7.34 -9.56 4.02
N PHE A 386 -6.54 -8.48 4.03
CA PHE A 386 -5.93 -7.97 5.26
C PHE A 386 -6.99 -7.71 6.34
N PHE A 387 -8.03 -6.95 6.01
CA PHE A 387 -9.07 -6.64 6.98
C PHE A 387 -9.96 -7.83 7.33
N LYS A 388 -10.19 -8.76 6.39
CA LYS A 388 -10.90 -10.02 6.68
C LYS A 388 -10.14 -10.84 7.72
N GLU A 389 -8.82 -10.95 7.61
CA GLU A 389 -7.99 -11.65 8.59
C GLU A 389 -7.89 -10.88 9.91
N PHE A 390 -7.67 -9.56 9.85
CA PHE A 390 -7.60 -8.70 11.02
C PHE A 390 -8.89 -8.74 11.84
N ASP A 391 -10.04 -8.51 11.22
CA ASP A 391 -11.34 -8.48 11.92
C ASP A 391 -11.83 -9.89 12.27
N GLY A 392 -11.67 -10.87 11.37
CA GLY A 392 -12.28 -12.19 11.51
C GLY A 392 -11.44 -13.22 12.28
N SER A 393 -10.12 -13.19 12.12
CA SER A 393 -9.20 -14.16 12.74
C SER A 393 -8.49 -13.56 13.93
N LEU A 394 -7.78 -12.44 13.73
CA LEU A 394 -6.94 -11.84 14.76
C LEU A 394 -7.77 -11.30 15.92
N LEU A 395 -8.72 -10.40 15.64
CA LEU A 395 -9.52 -9.74 16.67
C LEU A 395 -10.31 -10.74 17.53
N ARG A 396 -10.91 -11.74 16.87
CA ARG A 396 -11.62 -12.83 17.55
C ARG A 396 -10.70 -13.58 18.50
N ARG A 397 -9.52 -14.00 18.05
CA ARG A 397 -8.58 -14.77 18.88
C ARG A 397 -7.98 -13.94 20.01
N ILE A 398 -7.71 -12.65 19.77
CA ILE A 398 -7.20 -11.74 20.80
C ILE A 398 -8.22 -11.49 21.91
N SER A 399 -9.52 -11.52 21.61
CA SER A 399 -10.55 -11.33 22.64
C SER A 399 -10.56 -12.42 23.73
N ASP A 400 -9.98 -13.59 23.43
CA ASP A 400 -9.85 -14.73 24.35
C ASP A 400 -8.47 -14.80 25.03
N VAL A 401 -7.60 -13.80 24.83
CA VAL A 401 -6.28 -13.73 25.45
C VAL A 401 -6.38 -13.10 26.85
N PHE A 402 -5.76 -13.77 27.81
CA PHE A 402 -5.65 -13.32 29.20
C PHE A 402 -4.20 -13.05 29.57
N TYR A 403 -3.99 -12.31 30.65
CA TYR A 403 -2.70 -11.90 31.17
C TYR A 403 -1.72 -13.08 31.34
N GLU A 404 -2.23 -14.22 31.80
CA GLU A 404 -1.45 -15.42 32.10
C GLU A 404 -0.97 -16.15 30.84
N ASP A 405 -1.63 -15.95 29.70
CA ASP A 405 -1.30 -16.66 28.48
C ASP A 405 0.12 -16.28 27.99
N ASP A 406 0.78 -17.22 27.31
CA ASP A 406 2.12 -16.97 26.78
C ASP A 406 2.06 -16.20 25.46
N VAL A 407 2.90 -15.17 25.36
CA VAL A 407 3.02 -14.31 24.17
C VAL A 407 3.31 -15.11 22.89
N VAL A 408 4.05 -16.22 23.01
CA VAL A 408 4.37 -17.10 21.86
C VAL A 408 3.15 -17.83 21.29
N ASN A 409 2.06 -17.93 22.05
CA ASN A 409 0.82 -18.59 21.63
C ASN A 409 -0.18 -17.62 20.99
N LEU A 410 0.19 -16.35 20.84
CA LEU A 410 -0.65 -15.36 20.17
C LEU A 410 -0.91 -15.77 18.70
N PRO A 411 -2.07 -15.42 18.14
CA PRO A 411 -2.34 -15.60 16.71
C PRO A 411 -1.25 -14.98 15.83
N PRO A 412 -1.03 -15.48 14.60
CA PRO A 412 -0.16 -14.79 13.66
C PRO A 412 -0.68 -13.38 13.38
N SER A 413 0.23 -12.41 13.27
CA SER A 413 -0.12 -11.04 12.83
C SER A 413 -0.42 -11.05 11.33
N PRO A 414 -1.47 -10.36 10.84
CA PRO A 414 -1.71 -10.23 9.41
C PRO A 414 -0.54 -9.49 8.74
N ASP A 415 -0.13 -9.95 7.58
CA ASP A 415 0.94 -9.36 6.77
C ASP A 415 0.47 -9.25 5.33
N MET A 416 0.51 -8.02 4.81
CA MET A 416 0.05 -7.70 3.47
C MET A 416 0.75 -8.54 2.38
N SER A 417 2.01 -8.89 2.59
CA SER A 417 2.80 -9.68 1.64
C SER A 417 2.24 -11.08 1.40
N ASN A 418 1.53 -11.66 2.38
CA ASN A 418 0.92 -12.98 2.22
C ASN A 418 -0.19 -12.95 1.16
N TYR A 419 -0.99 -11.89 1.11
CA TYR A 419 -2.09 -11.78 0.15
C TYR A 419 -1.62 -11.41 -1.25
N LEU A 420 -0.50 -10.68 -1.36
CA LEU A 420 0.15 -10.42 -2.64
C LEU A 420 0.70 -11.72 -3.26
N LYS A 421 1.37 -12.55 -2.45
CA LYS A 421 1.89 -13.85 -2.90
C LYS A 421 0.79 -14.78 -3.39
N LEU A 422 -0.33 -14.88 -2.68
CA LEU A 422 -1.45 -15.73 -3.06
C LEU A 422 -1.99 -15.40 -4.46
N ILE A 423 -2.02 -14.12 -4.85
CA ILE A 423 -2.40 -13.71 -6.21
C ILE A 423 -1.36 -14.22 -7.23
N VAL A 424 -0.07 -14.06 -6.92
CA VAL A 424 1.03 -14.46 -7.81
C VAL A 424 1.08 -15.98 -7.99
N GLU A 425 0.90 -16.74 -6.90
CA GLU A 425 0.90 -18.21 -6.89
C GLU A 425 -0.36 -18.77 -7.55
N GLY A 426 -1.54 -18.21 -7.25
CA GLY A 426 -2.80 -18.58 -7.90
C GLY A 426 -2.76 -18.36 -9.42
N ALA A 427 -2.17 -17.25 -9.88
CA ALA A 427 -1.95 -17.02 -11.32
C ALA A 427 -0.95 -18.00 -11.94
N SER A 428 0.06 -18.45 -11.18
CA SER A 428 1.07 -19.40 -11.67
C SER A 428 0.52 -20.82 -11.84
N GLN A 429 -0.38 -21.25 -10.97
CA GLN A 429 -1.03 -22.56 -11.10
C GLN A 429 -1.93 -22.62 -12.33
N VAL A 430 -2.61 -21.52 -12.69
CA VAL A 430 -3.42 -21.42 -13.92
C VAL A 430 -2.54 -21.49 -15.19
N THR A 431 -1.35 -20.90 -15.19
CA THR A 431 -0.41 -20.98 -16.33
C THR A 431 0.17 -22.38 -16.58
N ALA A 432 0.28 -23.22 -15.56
CA ALA A 432 0.85 -24.57 -15.67
C ALA A 432 -0.08 -25.58 -16.36
N PHE A 433 -1.39 -25.35 -16.35
CA PHE A 433 -2.37 -26.19 -17.05
C PHE A 433 -2.50 -25.86 -18.55
N GLY A 434 -1.95 -24.73 -19.01
CA GLY A 434 -2.05 -24.26 -20.40
C GLY A 434 -0.78 -24.39 -21.25
N SER A 435 0.35 -24.82 -20.69
CA SER A 435 1.66 -24.76 -21.36
C SER A 435 2.22 -26.13 -21.72
N GLY A 436 1.55 -26.81 -22.65
CA GLY A 436 2.22 -27.75 -23.55
C GLY A 436 2.37 -27.09 -24.91
N LEU A 437 3.49 -26.37 -25.16
CA LEU A 437 4.18 -26.20 -26.47
C LEU A 437 5.24 -25.07 -26.46
N SER A 438 6.46 -25.44 -26.87
CA SER A 438 7.58 -24.66 -27.44
C SER A 438 8.51 -23.80 -26.53
N GLY A 439 9.81 -24.14 -26.50
CA GLY A 439 10.77 -23.78 -27.57
C GLY A 439 11.59 -22.49 -27.41
N SER A 440 12.79 -22.60 -26.82
CA SER A 440 14.04 -21.80 -26.93
C SER A 440 14.08 -20.36 -27.52
N GLY A 441 14.61 -19.43 -26.71
CA GLY A 441 15.83 -18.66 -27.03
C GLY A 441 15.75 -17.22 -27.58
N TRP A 442 15.69 -16.20 -26.70
CA TRP A 442 16.56 -15.00 -26.65
C TRP A 442 16.19 -14.05 -25.48
N GLN A 443 17.20 -13.40 -24.87
CA GLN A 443 17.06 -12.41 -23.79
C GLN A 443 17.08 -10.99 -24.38
N GLY A 444 15.90 -10.43 -24.68
CA GLY A 444 15.67 -8.97 -24.70
C GLY A 444 15.36 -8.47 -23.28
N PRO A 445 15.03 -7.17 -23.06
CA PRO A 445 14.48 -6.75 -21.78
C PRO A 445 13.28 -7.66 -21.53
N ARG A 446 13.34 -8.44 -20.44
CA ARG A 446 12.34 -9.46 -20.17
C ARG A 446 10.99 -8.76 -20.28
N PRO A 447 10.04 -9.20 -21.13
CA PRO A 447 8.66 -8.85 -20.87
C PRO A 447 8.46 -9.23 -19.39
N GLY A 448 8.09 -8.26 -18.55
CA GLY A 448 7.96 -8.48 -17.12
C GLY A 448 7.21 -9.80 -16.92
N ARG A 449 7.66 -10.65 -15.99
CA ARG A 449 7.11 -12.01 -15.77
C ARG A 449 5.57 -12.02 -15.61
N VAL A 450 4.97 -10.84 -15.43
CA VAL A 450 3.55 -10.54 -15.27
C VAL A 450 2.79 -10.34 -16.60
N ALA A 451 3.41 -9.88 -17.69
CA ALA A 451 2.68 -9.58 -18.94
C ALA A 451 2.05 -10.84 -19.59
N LEU A 452 2.82 -11.95 -19.64
CA LEU A 452 2.33 -13.29 -20.03
C LEU A 452 1.40 -13.93 -18.99
N ARG A 453 1.36 -13.40 -17.76
CA ARG A 453 0.61 -13.95 -16.61
C ARG A 453 -0.82 -13.40 -16.51
N VAL A 454 -1.15 -12.34 -17.26
CA VAL A 454 -2.40 -11.57 -17.13
C VAL A 454 -3.43 -11.86 -18.23
N GLU A 455 -3.01 -12.28 -19.44
CA GLU A 455 -3.95 -12.70 -20.49
C GLU A 455 -4.89 -13.83 -20.01
N LEU A 456 -4.38 -14.77 -19.21
CA LEU A 456 -5.15 -15.88 -18.62
C LEU A 456 -6.24 -15.44 -17.64
N VAL A 457 -6.12 -14.28 -16.99
CA VAL A 457 -7.15 -13.75 -16.08
C VAL A 457 -8.26 -13.03 -16.85
N ALA A 458 -7.94 -12.48 -18.03
CA ALA A 458 -8.90 -11.81 -18.91
C ALA A 458 -9.75 -12.81 -19.72
N GLU A 459 -9.14 -13.91 -20.22
CA GLU A 459 -9.85 -14.93 -21.01
C GLU A 459 -10.89 -15.72 -20.19
N HIS A 460 -10.67 -15.88 -18.88
CA HIS A 460 -11.59 -16.62 -18.00
C HIS A 460 -12.99 -15.97 -17.87
N LYS A 461 -13.12 -14.67 -18.17
CA LYS A 461 -14.43 -13.99 -18.25
C LYS A 461 -15.21 -14.34 -19.52
N SER A 462 -14.52 -14.61 -20.62
CA SER A 462 -15.14 -14.97 -21.90
C SER A 462 -15.61 -16.42 -21.92
N PHE A 463 -14.91 -17.33 -21.23
CA PHE A 463 -15.28 -18.75 -21.17
C PHE A 463 -16.57 -19.00 -20.35
N SER A 464 -16.81 -18.23 -19.30
CA SER A 464 -18.01 -18.36 -18.46
C SER A 464 -19.28 -17.85 -19.14
N THR A 465 -19.15 -16.93 -20.11
CA THR A 465 -20.28 -16.38 -20.87
C THR A 465 -20.73 -17.33 -21.99
N ALA A 466 -19.86 -18.22 -22.47
CA ALA A 466 -20.20 -19.21 -23.50
C ALA A 466 -20.93 -20.46 -22.95
N LEU A 467 -20.83 -20.75 -21.65
CA LEU A 467 -21.43 -21.93 -21.02
C LEU A 467 -22.88 -21.73 -20.52
N MET A 468 -23.41 -20.50 -20.53
CA MET A 468 -24.82 -20.24 -20.20
C MET A 468 -25.78 -20.29 -21.41
N GLY A 469 -25.28 -20.65 -22.60
CA GLY A 469 -26.06 -20.67 -23.85
C GLY A 469 -26.68 -22.01 -24.26
N SER A 470 -26.46 -23.09 -23.52
CA SER A 470 -26.88 -24.43 -23.96
C SER A 470 -27.35 -25.30 -22.79
N ALA A 471 -28.55 -25.01 -22.29
CA ALA A 471 -29.30 -25.91 -21.42
C ALA A 471 -30.53 -26.43 -22.16
N SER A 472 -30.44 -27.64 -22.71
CA SER A 472 -31.61 -28.47 -23.04
C SER A 472 -31.76 -29.57 -21.99
N TRP A 473 -32.94 -29.59 -21.39
CA TRP A 473 -33.45 -30.49 -20.36
C TRP A 473 -33.37 -31.97 -20.71
N VAL A 474 -32.94 -32.84 -19.78
CA VAL A 474 -33.51 -34.19 -19.54
C VAL A 474 -33.32 -34.60 -18.07
N ASN A 475 -34.40 -35.08 -17.45
CA ASN A 475 -34.53 -35.61 -16.08
C ASN A 475 -33.99 -37.04 -15.90
N GLY A 476 -33.54 -37.40 -14.68
CA GLY A 476 -33.42 -38.81 -14.22
C GLY A 476 -32.61 -39.00 -12.91
N PRO A 477 -33.14 -39.70 -11.87
CA PRO A 477 -32.54 -39.80 -10.52
C PRO A 477 -31.93 -41.18 -10.17
N ALA A 478 -31.01 -41.24 -9.18
CA ALA A 478 -30.71 -42.33 -8.21
C ALA A 478 -29.25 -42.20 -7.68
N GLU A 479 -29.04 -41.85 -6.40
CA GLU A 479 -28.74 -42.73 -5.24
C GLU A 479 -27.26 -43.15 -5.01
N LEU A 480 -26.72 -42.62 -3.89
CA LEU A 480 -25.79 -43.17 -2.88
C LEU A 480 -24.43 -43.82 -3.25
N SER A 481 -23.33 -43.18 -2.80
CA SER A 481 -22.32 -43.82 -1.93
C SER A 481 -21.45 -42.79 -1.17
N PRO A 482 -20.90 -43.10 0.03
CA PRO A 482 -20.44 -42.09 0.98
C PRO A 482 -18.97 -42.29 1.40
N TRP A 483 -17.99 -41.85 0.60
CA TRP A 483 -16.61 -41.63 1.07
C TRP A 483 -15.95 -40.56 0.20
N GLY A 484 -15.47 -39.47 0.80
CA GLY A 484 -14.76 -38.42 0.07
C GLY A 484 -14.33 -37.28 0.97
N GLY A 485 -13.05 -37.29 1.37
CA GLY A 485 -12.43 -36.18 2.07
C GLY A 485 -12.43 -34.92 1.20
N ASN A 486 -12.69 -33.77 1.83
CA ASN A 486 -12.56 -32.46 1.22
C ASN A 486 -11.11 -32.24 0.76
N SER A 487 -10.84 -32.37 -0.54
CA SER A 487 -9.55 -31.99 -1.12
C SER A 487 -9.42 -30.46 -1.14
N ALA A 488 -8.18 -29.96 -1.08
CA ALA A 488 -7.87 -28.53 -1.16
C ALA A 488 -8.46 -27.87 -2.43
N GLU A 489 -8.71 -28.65 -3.48
CA GLU A 489 -9.32 -28.23 -4.75
C GLU A 489 -10.77 -27.75 -4.58
N GLN A 490 -11.56 -28.39 -3.70
CA GLN A 490 -12.94 -27.96 -3.43
C GLN A 490 -13.00 -26.65 -2.65
N ARG A 491 -11.98 -26.35 -1.83
CA ARG A 491 -11.86 -25.07 -1.11
C ARG A 491 -11.43 -23.94 -2.04
N ILE A 492 -10.47 -24.19 -2.93
CA ILE A 492 -9.98 -23.21 -3.92
C ILE A 492 -11.08 -22.88 -4.95
N ALA A 493 -11.83 -23.88 -5.42
CA ALA A 493 -12.97 -23.66 -6.32
C ALA A 493 -14.11 -22.87 -5.65
N ALA A 494 -14.37 -23.10 -4.36
CA ALA A 494 -15.36 -22.34 -3.60
C ALA A 494 -14.91 -20.88 -3.35
N GLU A 495 -13.63 -20.64 -3.09
CA GLU A 495 -13.06 -19.28 -2.93
C GLU A 495 -13.04 -18.50 -4.25
N LEU A 496 -12.71 -19.16 -5.37
CA LEU A 496 -12.77 -18.56 -6.71
C LEU A 496 -14.21 -18.26 -7.17
N ASN A 497 -15.19 -19.13 -6.88
CA ASN A 497 -16.60 -18.84 -7.14
C ASN A 497 -17.13 -17.69 -6.27
N CYS A 498 -16.64 -17.54 -5.04
CA CYS A 498 -16.93 -16.39 -4.19
C CYS A 498 -16.31 -15.10 -4.76
N TRP A 499 -15.12 -15.19 -5.36
CA TRP A 499 -14.43 -14.09 -6.05
C TRP A 499 -15.21 -13.61 -7.28
N VAL A 500 -15.77 -14.52 -8.07
CA VAL A 500 -16.60 -14.20 -9.25
C VAL A 500 -17.98 -13.64 -8.87
N THR A 501 -18.63 -14.18 -7.83
CA THR A 501 -19.94 -13.67 -7.37
C THR A 501 -19.85 -12.36 -6.57
N SER A 502 -18.69 -12.03 -5.99
CA SER A 502 -18.40 -10.72 -5.41
C SER A 502 -18.26 -9.63 -6.49
N LEU A 503 -17.60 -9.95 -7.61
CA LEU A 503 -17.47 -9.04 -8.76
C LEU A 503 -18.81 -8.69 -9.44
N GLY A 504 -19.84 -9.52 -9.27
CA GLY A 504 -21.18 -9.28 -9.83
C GLY A 504 -22.19 -8.62 -8.87
N ARG A 505 -21.90 -8.50 -7.57
CA ARG A 505 -22.87 -8.01 -6.57
C ARG A 505 -22.68 -6.56 -6.11
N ASP A 506 -21.51 -5.96 -6.36
CA ASP A 506 -21.25 -4.56 -6.00
C ASP A 506 -21.95 -3.53 -6.90
N GLY A 507 -22.75 -3.99 -7.87
CA GLY A 507 -23.61 -3.13 -8.72
C GLY A 507 -25.10 -3.09 -8.33
N GLN A 508 -25.57 -3.87 -7.35
CA GLN A 508 -27.02 -3.99 -7.09
C GLN A 508 -27.48 -4.11 -5.63
N LYS A 509 -26.65 -3.74 -4.64
CA LYS A 509 -27.11 -3.68 -3.23
C LYS A 509 -26.72 -2.40 -2.51
N GLU A 510 -27.24 -1.26 -2.97
CA GLU A 510 -27.49 -0.08 -2.13
C GLU A 510 -28.79 0.59 -2.58
N GLN A 511 -29.92 -0.05 -2.29
CA GLN A 511 -31.23 0.60 -2.27
C GLN A 511 -32.02 0.02 -1.09
N TYR A 512 -32.73 0.92 -0.40
CA TYR A 512 -33.57 0.74 0.80
C TYR A 512 -32.84 0.79 2.14
N TYR A 513 -32.79 1.98 2.74
CA TYR A 513 -33.55 2.34 3.95
C TYR A 513 -33.38 3.84 4.20
N PHE A 514 -34.29 4.65 3.67
CA PHE A 514 -34.69 5.95 4.23
C PHE A 514 -36.15 6.23 3.82
N ASP A 515 -36.81 6.99 4.69
CA ASP A 515 -38.20 7.45 4.75
C ASP A 515 -39.17 6.49 5.50
N GLU A 516 -39.92 6.90 6.53
CA GLU A 516 -40.38 8.25 6.89
C GLU A 516 -41.01 8.29 8.32
N ALA A 517 -41.09 9.53 8.85
CA ALA A 517 -42.09 10.06 9.80
C ALA A 517 -41.97 9.81 11.32
N ASN A 518 -41.32 10.73 12.05
CA ASN A 518 -41.94 11.91 12.70
C ASN A 518 -40.92 12.73 13.49
#